data_AF-A0A2D8UQH2-F1
#
_entry.id   AF-A0A2D8UQH2-F1
#
_cell.length_a   1.000
_cell.length_b   1.000
_cell.length_c   1.000
_cell.angle_alpha   90.00
_cell.angle_beta   90.00
_cell.angle_gamma   90.00
#
_symmetry.space_group_name_H-M   'P 1'
#
loop_
_entity.id
_entity.type
_entity.pdbx_description
1 polymer ?
#
loop_
_entity_poly.entity_id
_entity_poly.type
_entity_poly.pdbx_seq_one_letter_code
_entity_poly.pdbx_strand_id
1 'polypeptide(L)'
;MSKISFNKIWQHEQVLPYILGELKQHIEKITPVKKIYLFGSRGRTPTDEWKSLEGKDWDIYIVTAFPIVNTRIWTHEKNYHIDLMINTEEKGKKFLNNYTSCVELFPNNKLNIKDFEKESGEDKTSKYLTNNC
;
A
#
# COMPACT_ATOMS: atom_id res chain seq x y z
N MET A 1 1.81 27.43 10.17
CA MET A 1 1.07 26.72 9.10
C MET A 1 2.07 25.84 8.35
N SER A 2 2.00 24.52 8.50
CA SER A 2 2.93 23.60 7.84
C SER A 2 2.61 23.54 6.35
N LYS A 3 3.54 24.03 5.52
CA LYS A 3 3.56 23.81 4.07
C LYS A 3 3.56 22.31 3.82
N ILE A 4 2.44 21.77 3.35
CA ILE A 4 2.35 20.41 2.83
C ILE A 4 3.34 20.34 1.65
N SER A 5 4.42 19.58 1.81
CA SER A 5 5.40 19.33 0.76
C SER A 5 4.81 18.29 -0.18
N PHE A 6 4.11 18.73 -1.23
CA PHE A 6 3.54 17.88 -2.28
C PHE A 6 4.55 16.86 -2.85
N ASN A 7 5.84 17.19 -2.81
CA ASN A 7 6.97 16.36 -3.22
C ASN A 7 7.12 15.03 -2.42
N LYS A 8 6.32 14.80 -1.36
CA LYS A 8 6.36 13.58 -0.52
C LYS A 8 5.19 12.63 -0.73
N ILE A 9 4.14 13.03 -1.45
CA ILE A 9 2.92 12.23 -1.65
C ILE A 9 3.17 11.05 -2.60
N TRP A 10 4.29 11.07 -3.32
CA TRP A 10 4.62 10.11 -4.39
C TRP A 10 5.67 9.04 -4.03
N GLN A 11 6.22 9.03 -2.81
CA GLN A 11 7.37 8.20 -2.47
C GLN A 11 6.99 6.72 -2.25
N HIS A 12 6.75 5.96 -3.32
CA HIS A 12 6.46 4.52 -3.23
C HIS A 12 7.55 3.75 -2.47
N GLU A 13 8.80 4.19 -2.60
CA GLU A 13 9.96 3.68 -1.86
C GLU A 13 9.82 3.80 -0.34
N GLN A 14 8.98 4.71 0.15
CA GLN A 14 8.70 4.90 1.56
C GLN A 14 7.33 4.36 1.96
N VAL A 15 6.32 4.58 1.12
CA VAL A 15 4.93 4.22 1.41
C VAL A 15 4.72 2.70 1.36
N LEU A 16 5.31 2.00 0.39
CA LEU A 16 5.19 0.53 0.30
C LEU A 16 5.84 -0.17 1.51
N PRO A 17 7.08 0.15 1.94
CA PRO A 17 7.62 -0.36 3.19
C PRO A 17 6.79 -0.05 4.42
N TYR A 18 6.21 1.14 4.50
CA TYR A 18 5.33 1.49 5.62
C TYR A 18 4.08 0.61 5.64
N ILE A 19 3.40 0.44 4.49
CA ILE A 19 2.18 -0.38 4.38
C ILE A 19 2.47 -1.85 4.70
N LEU A 20 3.51 -2.42 4.08
CA LEU A 20 3.85 -3.84 4.20
C LEU A 20 4.60 -4.20 5.49
N GLY A 21 5.24 -3.21 6.12
CA GLY A 21 5.96 -3.35 7.39
C GLY A 21 5.15 -2.81 8.55
N GLU A 22 5.38 -1.54 8.90
CA GLU A 22 4.89 -0.93 10.15
C GLU A 22 3.36 -0.98 10.29
N LEU A 23 2.61 -0.59 9.25
CA LEU A 23 1.15 -0.57 9.28
C LEU A 23 0.59 -1.99 9.42
N LYS A 24 1.10 -2.94 8.64
CA LYS A 24 0.74 -4.36 8.76
C LYS A 24 0.99 -4.87 10.17
N GLN A 25 2.19 -4.66 10.71
CA GLN A 25 2.54 -5.10 12.07
C GLN A 25 1.64 -4.46 13.13
N HIS A 26 1.28 -3.18 12.96
CA HIS A 26 0.37 -2.52 13.89
C HIS A 26 -1.02 -3.17 13.88
N ILE A 27 -1.56 -3.48 12.70
CA ILE A 27 -2.85 -4.15 12.56
C ILE A 27 -2.78 -5.59 13.10
N GLU A 28 -1.66 -6.29 12.86
CA GLU A 28 -1.44 -7.67 13.33
C GLU A 28 -1.39 -7.80 14.85
N LYS A 29 -1.12 -6.72 15.59
CA LYS A 29 -1.29 -6.70 17.06
C LYS A 29 -2.75 -6.85 17.50
N ILE A 30 -3.70 -6.54 16.63
CA ILE A 30 -5.14 -6.55 16.91
C ILE A 30 -5.80 -7.75 16.23
N THR A 31 -5.52 -7.97 14.95
CA THR A 31 -6.17 -9.01 14.13
C THR A 31 -5.21 -9.50 13.04
N PRO A 32 -5.12 -10.82 12.78
CA PRO A 32 -4.26 -11.33 11.73
C PRO A 32 -4.59 -10.71 10.36
N VAL A 33 -3.58 -10.12 9.72
CA VAL A 33 -3.68 -9.63 8.33
C VAL A 33 -3.57 -10.82 7.39
N LYS A 34 -4.56 -10.98 6.53
CA LYS A 34 -4.64 -12.08 5.55
C LYS A 34 -4.16 -11.66 4.18
N LYS A 35 -4.59 -10.49 3.70
CA LYS A 35 -4.28 -9.98 2.37
C LYS A 35 -4.19 -8.45 2.39
N ILE A 36 -3.34 -7.88 1.55
CA ILE A 36 -3.23 -6.44 1.33
C ILE A 36 -3.36 -6.19 -0.17
N TYR A 37 -4.24 -5.27 -0.55
CA TYR A 37 -4.45 -4.86 -1.92
C TYR A 37 -4.21 -3.36 -2.08
N LEU A 38 -3.55 -3.01 -3.17
CA LEU A 38 -3.51 -1.66 -3.72
C LEU A 38 -4.64 -1.54 -4.73
N PHE A 39 -5.49 -0.53 -4.60
CA PHE A 39 -6.55 -0.27 -5.57
C PHE A 39 -6.49 1.18 -6.05
N GLY A 40 -7.57 1.65 -6.68
CA GLY A 40 -7.68 3.05 -7.09
C GLY A 40 -6.72 3.42 -8.22
N SER A 41 -6.22 4.66 -8.20
CA SER A 41 -5.40 5.17 -9.31
C SER A 41 -4.12 4.35 -9.51
N ARG A 42 -3.42 4.00 -8.41
CA ARG A 42 -2.17 3.23 -8.46
C ARG A 42 -2.36 1.75 -8.78
N GLY A 43 -3.55 1.20 -8.50
CA GLY A 43 -3.89 -0.17 -8.93
C GLY A 43 -4.22 -0.28 -10.43
N ARG A 44 -4.51 0.85 -11.10
CA ARG A 44 -4.82 0.91 -12.55
C ARG A 44 -3.63 1.33 -13.41
N THR A 45 -2.76 2.17 -12.87
CA THR A 45 -1.65 2.74 -13.60
C THR A 45 -0.42 1.83 -13.49
N PRO A 46 0.22 1.49 -14.63
CA PRO A 46 1.53 0.83 -14.65
C PRO A 46 2.54 1.56 -13.73
N THR A 47 3.45 0.81 -13.13
CA THR A 47 4.34 1.32 -12.08
C THR A 47 5.26 2.41 -12.62
N ASP A 48 5.84 2.23 -13.80
CA ASP A 48 6.63 3.22 -14.54
C ASP A 48 5.91 4.57 -14.75
N GLU A 49 4.58 4.55 -14.87
CA GLU A 49 3.76 5.76 -15.02
C GLU A 49 3.33 6.41 -13.70
N TRP A 50 3.70 5.84 -12.55
CA TRP A 50 3.22 6.36 -11.26
C TRP A 50 3.60 7.81 -11.03
N LYS A 51 4.66 8.33 -11.64
CA LYS A 51 5.06 9.75 -11.55
C LYS A 51 3.93 10.70 -11.95
N SER A 52 3.05 10.28 -12.87
CA SER A 52 1.84 11.03 -13.26
C SER A 52 0.77 11.12 -12.16
N LEU A 53 0.89 10.32 -11.10
CA LEU A 53 -0.01 10.28 -9.95
C LEU A 53 0.51 11.08 -8.75
N GLU A 54 1.45 12.01 -8.99
CA GLU A 54 1.92 12.94 -7.97
C GLU A 54 0.74 13.69 -7.33
N GLY A 55 0.77 13.81 -6.00
CA GLY A 55 -0.30 14.45 -5.23
C GLY A 55 -1.56 13.62 -5.02
N LYS A 56 -1.64 12.39 -5.57
CA LYS A 56 -2.77 11.48 -5.30
C LYS A 56 -2.53 10.57 -4.11
N ASP A 57 -3.62 10.23 -3.42
CA ASP A 57 -3.63 9.35 -2.25
C ASP A 57 -3.39 7.87 -2.62
N TRP A 58 -3.03 7.07 -1.61
CA TRP A 58 -2.83 5.63 -1.69
C TRP A 58 -4.07 4.89 -1.20
N ASP A 59 -4.80 4.29 -2.12
CA ASP A 59 -5.98 3.49 -1.83
C ASP A 59 -5.57 2.06 -1.43
N ILE A 60 -5.69 1.73 -0.14
CA ILE A 60 -5.24 0.44 0.42
C ILE A 60 -6.39 -0.33 1.05
N TYR A 61 -6.55 -1.59 0.65
CA TYR A 61 -7.54 -2.50 1.20
C TYR A 61 -6.85 -3.64 1.95
N ILE A 62 -7.15 -3.80 3.23
CA ILE A 62 -6.58 -4.86 4.08
C ILE A 62 -7.68 -5.83 4.48
N VAL A 63 -7.45 -7.11 4.16
CA VAL A 63 -8.29 -8.22 4.61
C VAL A 63 -7.71 -8.75 5.92
N THR A 64 -8.55 -8.84 6.94
CA THR A 64 -8.21 -9.30 8.30
C THR A 64 -9.11 -10.46 8.72
N ALA A 65 -8.70 -11.21 9.74
CA ALA A 65 -9.52 -12.33 10.25
C ALA A 65 -10.80 -11.83 10.94
N PHE A 66 -10.71 -10.72 11.68
CA PHE A 66 -11.80 -10.10 12.43
C PHE A 66 -11.95 -8.62 12.06
N PRO A 67 -13.19 -8.08 12.03
CA PRO A 67 -13.42 -6.70 11.62
C PRO A 67 -12.82 -5.72 12.64
N ILE A 68 -12.19 -4.67 12.13
CA ILE A 68 -11.76 -3.53 12.95
C ILE A 68 -12.35 -2.24 12.39
N VAL A 69 -12.78 -1.35 13.29
CA VAL A 69 -13.26 -0.02 12.92
C VAL A 69 -12.05 0.87 12.74
N ASN A 70 -11.75 1.25 11.49
CA ASN A 70 -10.66 2.18 11.21
C ASN A 70 -11.11 3.62 11.54
N THR A 71 -10.41 4.28 12.47
CA THR A 71 -10.68 5.67 12.88
C THR A 71 -9.97 6.72 12.01
N ARG A 72 -9.28 6.32 10.93
CA ARG A 72 -8.51 7.19 10.01
C ARG A 72 -7.34 7.95 10.68
N ILE A 73 -6.91 7.52 11.87
CA ILE A 73 -5.83 8.19 12.62
C ILE A 73 -4.44 7.84 12.04
N TRP A 74 -4.23 6.61 11.57
CA TRP A 74 -2.91 6.09 11.14
C TRP A 74 -2.40 6.61 9.79
N THR A 75 -3.17 7.46 9.12
CA THR A 75 -2.98 7.85 7.72
C THR A 75 -2.54 9.29 7.54
N HIS A 76 -2.28 10.03 8.63
CA HIS A 76 -1.81 11.43 8.55
C HIS A 76 -0.51 11.69 9.31
N GLU A 77 -0.09 10.80 10.21
CA GLU A 77 1.07 11.01 11.09
C GLU A 77 2.41 11.10 10.35
N LYS A 78 2.54 10.49 9.16
CA LYS A 78 3.79 10.47 8.38
C LYS A 78 3.74 11.32 7.10
N ASN A 79 2.71 12.15 6.91
CA ASN A 79 2.40 12.83 5.63
C ASN A 79 2.14 11.87 4.44
N TYR A 80 1.91 10.59 4.70
CA TYR A 80 1.48 9.64 3.67
C TYR A 80 -0.03 9.71 3.57
N HIS A 81 -0.57 10.23 2.47
CA HIS A 81 -2.00 10.25 2.26
C HIS A 81 -2.46 8.85 1.85
N ILE A 82 -2.93 8.07 2.83
CA ILE A 82 -3.38 6.69 2.63
C ILE A 82 -4.87 6.61 2.97
N ASP A 83 -5.69 6.23 1.99
CA ASP A 83 -7.08 5.89 2.21
C ASP A 83 -7.18 4.40 2.52
N LEU A 84 -7.31 4.10 3.82
CA LEU A 84 -7.24 2.74 4.34
C LEU A 84 -8.63 2.15 4.60
N MET A 85 -8.93 1.04 3.92
CA MET A 85 -10.11 0.23 4.17
C MET A 85 -9.71 -1.12 4.77
N ILE A 86 -10.28 -1.47 5.93
CA ILE A 86 -9.97 -2.73 6.62
C ILE A 86 -11.27 -3.51 6.84
N ASN A 87 -11.29 -4.76 6.42
CA ASN A 87 -12.48 -5.60 6.47
C ASN A 87 -12.13 -7.09 6.60
N THR A 88 -13.14 -7.92 6.87
CA THR A 88 -13.02 -9.38 6.81
C THR A 88 -13.11 -9.88 5.37
N GLU A 89 -12.69 -11.12 5.14
CA GLU A 89 -12.75 -11.75 3.81
C GLU A 89 -14.18 -11.81 3.26
N GLU A 90 -15.18 -12.07 4.11
CA GLU A 90 -16.59 -12.10 3.70
C GLU A 90 -17.08 -10.74 3.17
N LYS A 91 -16.77 -9.66 3.87
CA LYS A 91 -17.09 -8.30 3.42
C LYS A 91 -16.25 -7.89 2.21
N GLY A 92 -15.00 -8.37 2.17
CA GLY A 92 -14.05 -8.11 1.09
C GLY A 92 -14.39 -8.76 -0.23
N LYS A 93 -15.04 -9.93 -0.25
CA LYS A 93 -15.48 -10.58 -1.49
C LYS A 93 -16.30 -9.65 -2.38
N LYS A 94 -17.26 -8.91 -1.82
CA LYS A 94 -18.09 -7.96 -2.58
C LYS A 94 -17.27 -6.81 -3.14
N PHE A 95 -16.34 -6.27 -2.34
CA PHE A 95 -15.49 -5.17 -2.77
C PHE A 95 -14.51 -5.62 -3.86
N LEU A 96 -13.77 -6.70 -3.63
CA LEU A 96 -12.76 -7.21 -4.55
C LEU A 96 -13.36 -7.70 -5.88
N ASN A 97 -14.57 -8.24 -5.86
CA ASN A 97 -15.26 -8.63 -7.10
C ASN A 97 -15.73 -7.43 -7.94
N ASN A 98 -16.00 -6.29 -7.31
CA ASN A 98 -16.50 -5.09 -8.00
C ASN A 98 -15.38 -4.19 -8.54
N TYR A 99 -14.16 -4.32 -8.01
CA TYR A 99 -13.02 -3.53 -8.45
C TYR A 99 -12.09 -4.35 -9.34
N THR A 100 -12.16 -4.10 -10.65
CA THR A 100 -11.33 -4.75 -11.68
C THR A 100 -9.83 -4.44 -11.56
N SER A 101 -9.45 -3.45 -10.75
CA SER A 101 -8.09 -2.90 -10.66
C SER A 101 -7.52 -2.93 -9.24
N CYS A 102 -7.56 -4.12 -8.65
CA CYS A 102 -6.92 -4.42 -7.37
C CYS A 102 -5.63 -5.21 -7.63
N VAL A 103 -4.50 -4.67 -7.20
CA VAL A 103 -3.19 -5.33 -7.23
C VAL A 103 -2.91 -5.89 -5.84
N GLU A 104 -2.70 -7.20 -5.74
CA GLU A 104 -2.36 -7.83 -4.46
C GLU A 104 -0.91 -7.52 -4.08
N LEU A 105 -0.69 -6.87 -2.93
CA LEU A 105 0.65 -6.61 -2.40
C LEU A 105 1.10 -7.71 -1.42
N PHE A 106 0.18 -8.35 -0.73
CA PHE A 106 0.44 -9.43 0.22
C PHE A 106 -0.68 -10.49 0.18
N PRO A 107 -0.36 -11.80 0.24
CA PRO A 107 0.98 -12.37 0.40
C PRO A 107 1.77 -12.54 -0.90
N ASN A 108 1.11 -12.61 -2.07
CA ASN A 108 1.78 -13.04 -3.31
C ASN A 108 2.53 -11.93 -4.06
N ASN A 109 2.47 -10.68 -3.59
CA ASN A 109 3.04 -9.49 -4.23
C ASN A 109 3.00 -9.51 -5.77
N LYS A 110 1.83 -9.20 -6.32
CA LYS A 110 1.57 -9.07 -7.77
C LYS A 110 1.96 -7.69 -8.32
N LEU A 111 2.56 -6.83 -7.51
CA LEU A 111 3.04 -5.54 -7.97
C LEU A 111 4.37 -5.75 -8.72
N ASN A 112 4.37 -5.50 -10.02
CA ASN A 112 5.59 -5.58 -10.83
C ASN A 112 6.35 -4.26 -10.75
N ILE A 113 7.39 -4.18 -9.92
CA ILE A 113 8.22 -2.98 -9.72
C ILE A 113 9.47 -3.01 -10.63
N LYS A 114 9.59 -3.96 -11.57
CA LYS A 114 10.83 -4.22 -12.32
C LYS A 114 11.34 -3.09 -13.24
N ASP A 115 10.64 -1.97 -13.37
CA ASP A 115 11.00 -0.92 -14.34
C ASP A 115 11.63 0.34 -13.73
N PHE A 116 11.86 0.41 -12.41
CA PHE A 116 12.47 1.60 -11.79
C PHE A 116 13.99 1.55 -11.60
N GLU A 117 14.62 0.38 -11.76
CA GLU A 117 16.07 0.22 -11.53
C GLU A 117 16.96 0.76 -12.67
N LYS A 118 16.38 1.32 -13.75
CA LYS A 118 17.17 1.84 -14.89
C LYS A 118 17.68 3.28 -14.74
N GLU A 119 17.19 4.07 -13.79
CA GLU A 119 17.65 5.48 -13.63
C GLU A 119 18.61 5.72 -12.46
N SER A 120 18.80 4.77 -11.55
CA SER A 120 19.84 4.85 -10.53
C SER A 120 20.62 3.55 -10.49
N GLY A 121 21.86 3.55 -11.01
CA GLY A 121 22.74 2.38 -11.11
C GLY A 121 23.21 1.83 -9.76
N GLU A 122 22.30 1.38 -8.91
CA GLU A 122 22.55 0.54 -7.74
C GLU A 122 21.44 -0.49 -7.59
N ASP A 123 21.80 -1.74 -7.87
CA ASP A 123 21.00 -2.94 -7.66
C ASP A 123 20.61 -3.07 -6.17
N LYS A 124 19.34 -2.79 -5.85
CA LYS A 124 18.77 -2.85 -4.49
C LYS A 124 17.67 -3.89 -4.35
N THR A 125 17.55 -4.83 -5.30
CA THR A 125 16.50 -5.85 -5.31
C THR A 125 16.56 -6.78 -4.08
N SER A 126 17.68 -6.81 -3.35
CA SER A 126 17.86 -7.61 -2.13
C SER A 126 17.12 -7.08 -0.87
N LYS A 127 16.66 -5.82 -0.84
CA LYS A 127 16.19 -5.20 0.42
C LYS A 127 14.71 -5.43 0.75
N TYR A 128 13.90 -5.89 -0.21
CA TYR A 128 12.47 -6.13 -0.01
C TYR A 128 12.12 -7.60 0.29
N LEU A 129 13.10 -8.52 0.19
CA LEU A 129 12.90 -9.97 0.29
C LEU A 129 13.52 -10.62 1.54
N THR A 130 14.13 -9.86 2.45
CA THR A 130 14.99 -10.44 3.51
C THR A 130 14.53 -10.25 4.96
N ASN A 131 13.31 -9.77 5.24
CA ASN A 131 12.78 -9.71 6.61
C ASN A 131 11.54 -10.59 6.84
N ASN A 132 11.55 -11.80 6.30
CA ASN A 132 10.69 -12.90 6.76
C ASN A 132 11.54 -13.91 7.54
N CYS A 133 11.79 -13.61 8.81
CA CYS A 133 12.09 -14.57 9.88
C CYS A 133 11.34 -14.08 11.12
#